data_AF-A0A973GG54-F1
#
_entry.id   AF-A0A973GG54-F1
#
_cell.length_a   1.000
_cell.length_b   1.000
_cell.length_c   1.000
_cell.angle_alpha   90.00
_cell.angle_beta   90.00
_cell.angle_gamma   90.00
#
_symmetry.space_group_name_H-M   'P 1'
#
loop_
_entity.id
_entity.type
_entity.pdbx_description
1 polymer ?
#
loop_
_entity_poly.entity_id
_entity_poly.type
_entity_poly.pdbx_seq_one_letter_code
_entity_poly.pdbx_strand_id
1 'polypeptide(L)'
;MTDAALPQTLPARDPQPPVPYDAVLLVSFGGPEGQDDVLPFLRNVTRGRGIPDERLEEVAHHYRHFGGVSPINAQNRELQAALRIELDARGLDLPVLWGNRNWDPFLVDALREAHAAGHRRLLAVVSSASAADSGCRQSREDLAR
;
A
#
# COMPACT_ATOMS: atom_id res chain seq x y z
N MET A 1 32.66 -1.39 -16.08
CA MET A 1 32.32 -1.07 -14.69
C MET A 1 32.19 0.44 -14.60
N THR A 2 30.96 0.95 -14.65
CA THR A 2 30.69 2.38 -14.46
C THR A 2 29.74 2.47 -13.28
N ASP A 3 30.31 2.90 -12.16
CA ASP A 3 29.62 3.21 -10.92
C ASP A 3 28.83 4.51 -11.13
N ALA A 4 27.52 4.37 -11.34
CA ALA A 4 26.61 5.52 -11.38
C ALA A 4 26.10 5.72 -9.95
N ALA A 5 26.80 6.57 -9.19
CA ALA A 5 26.36 7.00 -7.88
C ALA A 5 24.94 7.60 -7.99
N LEU A 6 24.01 7.09 -7.17
CA LEU A 6 22.66 7.63 -7.05
C LEU A 6 22.75 9.13 -6.68
N PRO A 7 22.00 10.03 -7.34
CA PRO A 7 22.02 11.45 -7.00
C PRO A 7 21.62 11.64 -5.54
N GLN A 8 22.53 12.28 -4.81
CA GLN A 8 22.37 12.67 -3.42
C GLN A 8 21.39 13.85 -3.31
N THR A 9 20.44 13.69 -2.38
CA THR A 9 19.59 14.72 -1.76
C THR A 9 18.61 15.46 -2.69
N LEU A 10 17.31 15.27 -2.42
CA LEU A 10 16.23 16.05 -3.02
C LEU A 10 16.45 17.54 -2.76
N PRO A 11 16.11 18.43 -3.72
CA PRO A 11 16.28 19.87 -3.54
C PRO A 11 15.51 20.36 -2.32
N ALA A 12 16.09 21.31 -1.59
CA ALA A 12 15.44 21.96 -0.46
C ALA A 12 14.14 22.60 -0.95
N ARG A 13 13.01 22.01 -0.55
CA ARG A 13 11.69 22.58 -0.81
C ARG A 13 11.47 23.73 0.16
N ASP A 14 11.00 24.85 -0.37
CA ASP A 14 10.58 26.00 0.44
C ASP A 14 9.48 25.52 1.42
N PRO A 15 9.72 25.55 2.74
CA PRO A 15 8.82 24.93 3.71
C PRO A 15 7.49 25.69 3.72
N GLN A 16 6.48 25.12 3.07
CA GLN A 16 5.11 25.58 3.22
C GLN A 16 4.66 25.31 4.66
N PRO A 17 3.82 26.18 5.26
CA PRO A 17 3.26 25.91 6.58
C PRO A 17 2.55 24.54 6.54
N PRO A 18 2.77 23.67 7.54
CA PRO A 18 2.13 22.36 7.58
C PRO A 18 0.61 22.54 7.47
N VAL A 19 0.00 21.96 6.44
CA VAL A 19 -1.44 21.72 6.46
C VAL A 19 -1.71 20.67 7.54
N PRO A 20 -2.65 20.90 8.47
CA PRO A 20 -2.92 19.95 9.53
C PRO A 20 -3.58 18.70 8.92
N TYR A 21 -2.82 17.61 8.89
CA TYR A 21 -3.32 16.26 8.66
C TYR A 21 -3.57 15.60 10.02
N ASP A 22 -4.55 14.71 10.07
CA ASP A 22 -4.88 13.95 11.27
C ASP A 22 -4.14 12.59 11.32
N ALA A 23 -3.67 12.09 10.15
CA ALA A 23 -2.87 10.87 10.05
C ALA A 23 -2.16 10.76 8.69
N VAL A 24 -1.16 9.88 8.62
CA VAL A 24 -0.60 9.36 7.36
C VAL A 24 -1.29 8.02 7.03
N LEU A 25 -1.68 7.82 5.77
CA LEU A 25 -2.28 6.58 5.29
C LEU A 25 -1.38 5.94 4.24
N LEU A 26 -0.71 4.84 4.60
CA LEU A 26 0.01 3.99 3.67
C LEU A 26 -1.00 3.19 2.84
N VAL A 27 -1.01 3.38 1.53
CA VAL A 27 -1.88 2.68 0.59
C VAL A 27 -1.05 1.71 -0.26
N SER A 28 -1.44 0.45 -0.30
CA SER A 28 -0.70 -0.56 -1.07
C SER A 28 -1.62 -1.51 -1.85
N PHE A 29 -1.03 -2.36 -2.68
CA PHE A 29 -1.77 -3.34 -3.48
C PHE A 29 -2.33 -4.47 -2.61
N GLY A 30 -1.57 -4.90 -1.59
CA GLY A 30 -1.84 -6.10 -0.80
C GLY A 30 -1.48 -7.39 -1.53
N GLY A 31 -1.25 -8.46 -0.78
CA GLY A 31 -0.98 -9.77 -1.36
C GLY A 31 -1.24 -10.89 -0.36
N PRO A 32 -1.37 -12.14 -0.85
CA PRO A 32 -1.67 -13.29 -0.03
C PRO A 32 -0.59 -13.51 1.03
N GLU A 33 -0.98 -13.97 2.23
CA GLU A 33 -0.07 -14.28 3.33
C GLU A 33 0.04 -15.80 3.59
N GLY A 34 -0.54 -16.62 2.72
CA GLY A 34 -0.44 -18.07 2.75
C GLY A 34 -1.05 -18.74 1.51
N GLN A 35 -0.89 -20.05 1.37
CA GLN A 35 -1.40 -20.79 0.20
C GLN A 35 -2.92 -20.68 0.04
N ASP A 36 -3.65 -20.73 1.16
CA ASP A 36 -5.10 -20.67 1.16
C ASP A 36 -5.64 -19.30 0.71
N ASP A 37 -4.80 -18.26 0.79
CA ASP A 37 -5.13 -16.89 0.36
C ASP A 37 -4.99 -16.69 -1.16
N VAL A 38 -4.19 -17.51 -1.84
CA VAL A 38 -3.77 -17.26 -3.23
C VAL A 38 -4.95 -17.21 -4.18
N LEU A 39 -5.81 -18.23 -4.17
CA LEU A 39 -6.97 -18.27 -5.08
C LEU A 39 -8.00 -17.18 -4.73
N PRO A 40 -8.40 -16.97 -3.47
CA PRO A 40 -9.23 -15.83 -3.08
C PRO A 40 -8.67 -14.48 -3.53
N PHE A 41 -7.37 -14.25 -3.35
CA PHE A 41 -6.69 -13.03 -3.79
C PHE A 41 -6.78 -12.85 -5.31
N LEU A 42 -6.44 -13.88 -6.08
CA LEU A 42 -6.49 -13.84 -7.54
C LEU A 42 -7.92 -13.57 -8.05
N ARG A 43 -8.93 -14.18 -7.42
CA ARG A 43 -10.35 -13.90 -7.73
C ARG A 43 -10.73 -12.45 -7.44
N ASN A 44 -10.25 -11.89 -6.33
CA ASN A 44 -10.51 -10.49 -6.00
C ASN A 44 -9.85 -9.53 -7.01
N VAL A 45 -8.58 -9.74 -7.33
CA VAL A 45 -7.82 -8.92 -8.30
C VAL A 45 -8.41 -8.99 -9.72
N THR A 46 -9.00 -10.12 -10.09
CA THR A 46 -9.61 -10.35 -11.42
C THR A 46 -11.12 -10.16 -11.45
N ARG A 47 -11.73 -9.68 -10.36
CA ARG A 47 -13.17 -9.47 -10.25
C ARG A 47 -13.69 -8.60 -11.39
N GLY A 48 -14.75 -9.07 -12.05
CA GLY A 48 -15.38 -8.38 -13.18
C GLY A 48 -14.68 -8.56 -14.53
N ARG A 49 -13.59 -9.36 -14.61
CA ARG A 49 -12.87 -9.63 -15.87
C ARG A 49 -13.23 -10.95 -16.54
N GLY A 50 -14.08 -11.77 -15.91
CA GLY A 50 -14.54 -13.05 -16.46
C GLY A 50 -13.43 -14.09 -16.64
N ILE A 51 -12.38 -14.04 -15.81
CA ILE A 51 -11.27 -15.01 -15.88
C ILE A 51 -11.76 -16.37 -15.31
N PRO A 52 -11.65 -17.48 -16.08
CA PRO A 52 -12.02 -18.80 -15.59
C PRO A 52 -11.12 -19.26 -14.43
N ASP A 53 -11.68 -20.04 -13.50
CA ASP A 53 -10.94 -20.56 -12.33
C ASP A 53 -9.71 -21.39 -12.73
N GLU A 54 -9.79 -22.17 -13.80
CA GLU A 54 -8.66 -22.95 -14.35
C GLU A 54 -7.44 -22.06 -14.65
N ARG A 55 -7.69 -20.85 -15.19
CA ARG A 55 -6.62 -19.89 -15.48
C ARG A 55 -6.05 -19.26 -14.21
N LEU A 56 -6.85 -19.12 -13.16
CA LEU A 56 -6.38 -18.65 -11.86
C LEU A 56 -5.53 -19.72 -11.18
N GLU A 57 -5.89 -21.00 -11.29
CA GLU A 57 -5.11 -22.12 -10.79
C GLU A 57 -3.74 -22.21 -11.45
N GLU A 58 -3.66 -22.05 -12.77
CA GLU A 58 -2.40 -21.97 -13.53
C GLU A 58 -1.47 -20.89 -12.96
N VAL A 59 -2.00 -19.70 -12.64
CA VAL A 59 -1.21 -18.60 -12.06
C VAL A 59 -0.87 -18.87 -10.59
N ALA A 60 -1.76 -19.52 -9.84
CA ALA A 60 -1.53 -19.89 -8.45
C ALA A 60 -0.32 -20.82 -8.28
N HIS A 61 0.02 -21.63 -9.29
CA HIS A 61 1.24 -22.44 -9.28
C HIS A 61 2.51 -21.62 -9.05
N HIS A 62 2.58 -20.36 -9.51
CA HIS A 62 3.72 -19.49 -9.27
C HIS A 62 3.88 -19.11 -7.80
N TYR A 63 2.77 -18.96 -7.07
CA TYR A 63 2.79 -18.67 -5.62
C TYR A 63 3.17 -19.91 -4.79
N ARG A 64 2.92 -21.12 -5.29
CA ARG A 64 3.23 -22.36 -4.56
C ARG A 64 4.72 -22.46 -4.21
N HIS A 65 5.59 -22.01 -5.12
CA HIS A 65 7.04 -22.02 -4.91
C HIS A 65 7.50 -21.10 -3.77
N PHE A 66 6.69 -20.12 -3.38
CA PHE A 66 6.97 -19.14 -2.33
C PHE A 66 6.09 -19.32 -1.09
N GLY A 67 5.55 -20.51 -0.86
CA GLY A 67 4.69 -20.76 0.30
C GLY A 67 3.33 -20.03 0.23
N GLY A 68 2.96 -19.48 -0.93
CA GLY A 68 1.71 -18.74 -1.10
C GLY A 68 1.82 -17.29 -0.65
N VAL A 69 3.00 -16.86 -0.20
CA VAL A 69 3.19 -15.56 0.45
C VAL A 69 3.73 -14.54 -0.54
N SER A 70 3.05 -13.39 -0.61
CA SER A 70 3.59 -12.19 -1.23
C SER A 70 4.42 -11.40 -0.22
N PRO A 71 5.64 -10.95 -0.58
CA PRO A 71 6.48 -10.18 0.35
C PRO A 71 5.93 -8.78 0.66
N ILE A 72 4.95 -8.29 -0.12
CA ILE A 72 4.50 -6.91 -0.07
C ILE A 72 3.93 -6.51 1.30
N ASN A 73 3.20 -7.41 1.98
CA ASN A 73 2.61 -7.12 3.27
C ASN A 73 3.67 -7.02 4.38
N ALA A 74 4.68 -7.89 4.35
CA ALA A 74 5.82 -7.79 5.26
C ALA A 74 6.59 -6.47 5.05
N GLN A 75 6.87 -6.11 3.79
CA GLN A 75 7.55 -4.86 3.45
C GLN A 75 6.73 -3.62 3.86
N ASN A 76 5.40 -3.65 3.74
CA ASN A 76 4.55 -2.56 4.20
C ASN A 76 4.55 -2.43 5.73
N ARG A 77 4.59 -3.53 6.49
CA ARG A 77 4.74 -3.48 7.96
C ARG A 77 6.07 -2.83 8.35
N GLU A 78 7.17 -3.20 7.68
CA GLU A 78 8.48 -2.59 7.89
C GLU A 78 8.48 -1.10 7.54
N LEU A 79 7.90 -0.72 6.39
CA LEU A 79 7.78 0.68 5.97
C LEU A 79 6.91 1.49 6.95
N GLN A 80 5.77 0.94 7.39
CA GLN A 80 4.91 1.58 8.37
C GLN A 80 5.65 1.84 9.68
N ALA A 81 6.42 0.86 10.17
CA ALA A 81 7.24 1.02 11.38
C ALA A 81 8.33 2.09 11.19
N ALA A 82 9.02 2.09 10.05
CA ALA A 82 10.04 3.09 9.74
C ALA A 82 9.45 4.51 9.65
N LEU A 83 8.27 4.67 9.05
CA LEU A 83 7.57 5.95 8.99
C LEU A 83 7.20 6.45 10.38
N ARG A 84 6.71 5.58 11.28
CA ARG A 84 6.39 5.95 12.67
C ARG A 84 7.63 6.45 13.40
N ILE A 85 8.73 5.72 13.32
CA ILE A 85 10.01 6.09 13.95
C ILE A 85 10.46 7.47 13.46
N GLU A 86 10.39 7.73 12.15
CA GLU A 86 10.82 9.00 11.58
C GLU A 86 9.91 10.17 11.96
N LEU A 87 8.59 9.96 12.02
CA LEU A 87 7.65 10.98 12.47
C LEU A 87 7.87 11.33 13.94
N ASP A 88 8.06 10.31 14.80
CA ASP A 88 8.38 10.49 16.22
C ASP A 88 9.68 11.27 16.41
N ALA A 89 10.74 10.91 15.66
CA ALA A 89 12.03 11.60 15.70
C ALA A 89 11.94 13.08 15.29
N ARG A 90 10.94 13.43 14.48
CA ARG A 90 10.65 14.82 14.05
C ARG A 90 9.65 15.53 14.96
N GLY A 91 9.16 14.88 16.01
CA GLY A 91 8.15 15.45 16.92
C GLY A 91 6.78 15.63 16.27
N LEU A 92 6.45 14.83 15.25
CA LEU A 92 5.17 14.85 14.56
C LEU A 92 4.26 13.76 15.15
N ASP A 93 3.28 14.17 15.96
CA ASP A 93 2.25 13.28 16.51
C ASP A 93 1.20 12.94 15.44
N LEU A 94 1.61 12.13 14.46
CA LEU A 94 0.76 11.67 13.36
C LEU A 94 0.73 10.14 13.32
N PRO A 95 -0.44 9.50 13.55
CA PRO A 95 -0.55 8.06 13.39
C PRO A 95 -0.31 7.66 11.93
N VAL A 96 0.32 6.50 11.74
CA VAL A 96 0.53 5.89 10.42
C VAL A 96 -0.41 4.71 10.28
N LEU A 97 -1.45 4.88 9.48
CA LEU A 97 -2.43 3.86 9.10
C LEU A 97 -1.94 3.11 7.86
N TRP A 98 -2.43 1.89 7.65
CA TRP A 98 -2.12 1.09 6.45
C TRP A 98 -3.37 0.39 5.94
N GLY A 99 -3.58 0.46 4.63
CA GLY A 99 -4.66 -0.24 3.94
C GLY A 99 -4.27 -0.70 2.53
N ASN A 100 -4.70 -1.90 2.18
CA ASN A 100 -4.46 -2.58 0.92
C ASN A 100 -5.70 -2.57 0.04
N ARG A 101 -5.52 -2.48 -1.28
CA ARG A 101 -6.65 -2.48 -2.23
C ARG A 101 -7.24 -3.87 -2.48
N ASN A 102 -6.40 -4.90 -2.51
CA ASN A 102 -6.80 -6.23 -2.99
C ASN A 102 -6.72 -7.35 -1.96
N TRP A 103 -6.17 -7.08 -0.78
CA TRP A 103 -6.03 -8.08 0.28
C TRP A 103 -6.04 -7.41 1.64
N ASP A 104 -6.07 -8.17 2.73
CA ASP A 104 -6.03 -7.64 4.08
C ASP A 104 -4.66 -7.00 4.45
N PRO A 105 -4.65 -5.99 5.34
CA PRO A 105 -5.82 -5.24 5.84
C PRO A 105 -6.39 -4.33 4.75
N PHE A 106 -7.70 -4.35 4.50
CA PHE A 106 -8.29 -3.59 3.39
C PHE A 106 -8.32 -2.07 3.63
N LEU A 107 -8.10 -1.30 2.57
CA LEU A 107 -8.13 0.17 2.57
C LEU A 107 -9.46 0.73 3.08
N VAL A 108 -10.58 0.10 2.70
CA VAL A 108 -11.90 0.52 3.15
C VAL A 108 -12.05 0.40 4.65
N ASP A 109 -11.46 -0.63 5.26
CA ASP A 109 -11.54 -0.84 6.70
C ASP A 109 -10.61 0.12 7.43
N ALA A 110 -9.39 0.34 6.94
CA ALA A 110 -8.49 1.37 7.45
C ALA A 110 -9.13 2.78 7.41
N LEU A 111 -9.87 3.12 6.35
CA LEU A 111 -10.59 4.40 6.24
C LEU A 111 -11.78 4.48 7.20
N ARG A 112 -12.53 3.39 7.39
CA ARG A 112 -13.64 3.33 8.37
C ARG A 112 -13.13 3.52 9.79
N GLU A 113 -12.05 2.83 10.15
CA GLU A 113 -11.38 2.98 11.44
C GLU A 113 -10.88 4.40 11.64
N ALA A 114 -10.23 4.99 10.63
CA ALA A 114 -9.79 6.38 10.67
C ALA A 114 -10.96 7.35 10.90
N HIS A 115 -12.06 7.14 10.18
CA HIS A 115 -13.26 7.97 10.32
C HIS A 115 -13.87 7.84 11.71
N ALA A 116 -13.97 6.62 12.24
CA ALA A 116 -14.47 6.36 13.60
C ALA A 116 -13.59 6.98 14.68
N ALA A 117 -12.26 7.02 14.46
CA ALA A 117 -11.29 7.69 15.32
C ALA A 117 -11.30 9.23 15.21
N GLY A 118 -12.15 9.80 14.35
CA GLY A 118 -12.27 11.25 14.18
C GLY A 118 -11.30 11.86 13.19
N HIS A 119 -10.46 11.07 12.51
CA HIS A 119 -9.59 11.57 11.46
C HIS A 119 -10.42 11.95 10.22
N ARG A 120 -10.11 13.11 9.63
CA ARG A 120 -10.83 13.70 8.49
C ARG A 120 -9.89 14.11 7.36
N ARG A 121 -8.62 14.39 7.67
CA ARG A 121 -7.58 14.82 6.73
C ARG A 121 -6.43 13.83 6.76
N LEU A 122 -6.40 12.92 5.80
CA LEU A 122 -5.36 11.89 5.71
C LEU A 122 -4.34 12.26 4.63
N LEU A 123 -3.05 12.14 4.95
CA LEU A 123 -1.97 12.21 3.96
C LEU A 123 -1.72 10.81 3.39
N ALA A 124 -2.18 10.55 2.17
CA ALA A 124 -1.98 9.26 1.53
C ALA A 124 -0.56 9.12 0.94
N VAL A 125 0.13 8.05 1.33
CA VAL A 125 1.42 7.61 0.74
C VAL A 125 1.16 6.30 0.02
N VAL A 126 1.29 6.28 -1.30
CA VAL A 126 1.06 5.07 -2.10
C VAL A 126 2.39 4.34 -2.26
N SER A 127 2.45 3.06 -1.88
CA SER A 127 3.68 2.25 -1.90
C SER A 127 4.11 1.80 -3.31
N SER A 128 3.45 2.27 -4.37
CA SER A 128 3.75 1.93 -5.76
C SER A 128 4.67 2.98 -6.39
N ALA A 129 5.80 2.55 -6.93
CA ALA A 129 6.75 3.42 -7.64
C ALA A 129 6.26 3.92 -9.01
N SER A 130 5.12 3.43 -9.52
CA SER A 130 4.63 3.69 -10.88
C SER A 130 3.28 4.43 -10.87
N ALA A 131 3.22 5.52 -11.64
CA ALA A 131 1.99 6.24 -11.98
C ALA A 131 1.19 5.59 -13.13
N ALA A 132 1.43 4.30 -13.44
CA ALA A 132 0.60 3.54 -14.36
C ALA A 132 -0.81 3.33 -13.78
N ASP A 133 -1.79 3.06 -14.65
CA ASP A 133 -3.22 3.04 -14.30
C ASP A 133 -3.56 2.07 -13.16
N SER A 134 -2.86 0.94 -13.03
CA SER A 134 -3.02 -0.01 -11.90
C SER A 134 -2.30 0.39 -10.61
N GLY A 135 -1.53 1.47 -10.61
CA GLY A 135 -0.77 2.02 -9.47
C GLY A 135 -1.39 3.29 -8.89
N CYS A 136 -0.74 4.43 -9.11
CA CYS A 136 -1.13 5.71 -8.51
C CYS A 136 -2.52 6.21 -8.94
N ARG A 137 -2.90 6.06 -10.23
CA ARG A 137 -4.19 6.60 -10.73
C ARG A 137 -5.39 5.88 -10.10
N GLN A 138 -5.42 4.56 -10.15
CA GLN A 138 -6.50 3.79 -9.53
C GLN A 138 -6.52 3.95 -8.01
N SER A 139 -5.35 4.09 -7.34
CA SER A 139 -5.31 4.43 -5.91
C SER A 139 -5.97 5.78 -5.61
N ARG A 140 -5.82 6.78 -6.49
CA ARG A 140 -6.49 8.09 -6.36
C ARG A 140 -7.98 8.01 -6.66
N GLU A 141 -8.40 7.18 -7.61
CA GLU A 141 -9.82 6.95 -7.93
C GLU A 141 -10.54 6.22 -6.80
N ASP A 142 -9.89 5.24 -6.16
CA ASP A 142 -10.44 4.52 -5.01
C ASP A 142 -10.60 5.46 -3.80
N LEU A 143 -9.66 6.39 -3.59
CA LEU A 143 -9.77 7.42 -2.54
C LEU A 143 -10.84 8.49 -2.83
N ALA A 144 -11.29 8.62 -4.08
CA ALA A 144 -12.29 9.60 -4.49
C ALA A 144 -13.73 9.08 -4.45
N ARG A 145 -13.92 7.79 -4.12
CA ARG A 145 -15.23 7.14 -3.95
C ARG A 145 -15.65 7.13 -2.49
#